data_AF-A0AA88Y2L6-F1
#
_entry.id   AF-A0AA88Y2L6-F1
#
_cell.length_a   1.000
_cell.length_b   1.000
_cell.length_c   1.000
_cell.angle_alpha   90.00
_cell.angle_beta   90.00
_cell.angle_gamma   90.00
#
_symmetry.space_group_name_H-M   'P 1'
#
loop_
_entity.id
_entity.type
_entity.pdbx_description
1 polymer ?
#
loop_
_entity_poly.entity_id
_entity_poly.type
_entity_poly.pdbx_seq_one_letter_code
_entity_poly.pdbx_strand_id
1 'polypeptide(L)'
;MSENKLRKTLNKPPIPATGTKTHTPAVLTDSKGKWLLKTLAHKSESTAKWWYKSGDTCKDGYKWLKSNFKSKVKKLGDIWLYVWLGTCDLTTKKKQEIHRSYSRRRQSNRVRRRLPRKD
;
A
#
# COMPACT_ATOMS: atom_id res chain seq x y z
N MET A 1 2.88 15.26 -44.33
CA MET A 1 1.64 15.46 -43.54
C MET A 1 1.40 16.96 -43.43
N SER A 2 0.19 17.50 -43.66
CA SER A 2 -0.02 18.96 -43.64
C SER A 2 -0.25 19.50 -42.23
N GLU A 3 0.15 20.75 -41.99
CA GLU A 3 0.06 21.43 -40.69
C GLU A 3 -1.38 21.45 -40.13
N ASN A 4 -2.36 21.66 -41.00
CA ASN A 4 -3.79 21.60 -40.66
C ASN A 4 -4.24 20.21 -40.16
N LYS A 5 -3.64 19.14 -40.68
CA LYS A 5 -3.93 17.77 -40.21
C LYS A 5 -3.33 17.53 -38.82
N LEU A 6 -2.15 18.10 -38.55
CA LEU A 6 -1.48 17.98 -37.25
C LEU A 6 -2.27 18.69 -36.14
N ARG A 7 -2.70 19.94 -36.38
CA ARG A 7 -3.52 20.73 -35.44
C ARG A 7 -4.85 20.04 -35.10
N LYS A 8 -5.54 19.48 -36.09
CA LYS A 8 -6.76 18.69 -35.86
C LYS A 8 -6.54 17.43 -35.05
N THR A 9 -5.34 16.84 -35.11
CA THR A 9 -5.03 15.61 -34.38
C THR A 9 -4.64 15.91 -32.93
N LEU A 10 -3.88 16.98 -32.70
CA LEU A 10 -3.48 17.45 -31.36
C LEU A 10 -4.65 18.02 -30.55
N ASN A 11 -5.63 18.64 -31.23
CA ASN A 11 -6.81 19.22 -30.57
C ASN A 11 -7.95 18.22 -30.36
N LYS A 12 -7.78 16.95 -30.74
CA LYS A 12 -8.78 15.92 -30.41
C LYS A 12 -8.69 15.60 -28.92
N PRO A 13 -9.83 15.56 -28.20
CA PRO A 13 -9.82 15.06 -26.83
C PRO A 13 -9.27 13.62 -26.84
N PRO A 14 -8.50 13.23 -25.81
CA PRO A 14 -7.99 11.87 -25.71
C PRO A 14 -9.17 10.91 -25.75
N ILE A 15 -9.21 10.06 -26.77
CA ILE A 15 -10.22 9.02 -26.89
C ILE A 15 -9.85 7.99 -25.83
N PRO A 16 -10.72 7.72 -24.83
CA PRO A 16 -10.44 6.67 -23.85
C PRO A 16 -10.28 5.35 -24.61
N ALA A 17 -9.24 4.60 -24.28
CA ALA A 17 -8.96 3.32 -24.93
C ALA A 17 -10.22 2.43 -24.87
N THR A 18 -10.76 2.07 -26.03
CA THR A 18 -11.88 1.15 -26.11
C THR A 18 -11.42 -0.24 -25.68
N GLY A 19 -12.08 -0.80 -24.68
CA GLY A 19 -11.79 -2.16 -24.18
C GLY A 19 -10.97 -2.25 -22.88
N THR A 20 -10.60 -1.14 -22.23
CA THR A 20 -10.05 -1.23 -20.87
C THR A 20 -11.15 -1.61 -19.89
N LYS A 21 -11.18 -2.88 -19.46
CA LYS A 21 -12.02 -3.30 -18.34
C LYS A 21 -11.67 -2.46 -17.12
N THR A 22 -12.66 -1.79 -16.55
CA THR A 22 -12.50 -1.02 -15.31
C THR A 22 -12.41 -2.00 -14.15
N HIS A 23 -11.19 -2.26 -13.67
CA HIS A 23 -10.96 -3.07 -12.49
C HIS A 23 -11.02 -2.20 -11.24
N THR A 24 -11.77 -2.62 -10.22
CA THR A 24 -11.78 -1.93 -8.93
C THR A 24 -10.54 -2.35 -8.13
N PRO A 25 -9.63 -1.43 -7.75
CA PRO A 25 -8.50 -1.79 -6.92
C PRO A 25 -8.97 -2.14 -5.49
N ALA A 26 -8.49 -3.26 -4.97
CA ALA A 26 -8.74 -3.71 -3.61
C ALA A 26 -7.42 -4.08 -2.93
N VAL A 27 -7.24 -3.67 -1.67
CA VAL A 27 -6.03 -3.91 -0.89
C VAL A 27 -6.39 -4.74 0.33
N LEU A 28 -5.78 -5.91 0.46
CA LEU A 28 -5.80 -6.70 1.69
C LEU A 28 -4.51 -6.43 2.47
N THR A 29 -4.63 -5.94 3.70
CA THR A 29 -3.45 -5.59 4.50
C THR A 29 -3.59 -5.90 5.98
N ASP A 30 -2.47 -6.06 6.67
CA ASP A 30 -2.43 -6.12 8.13
C ASP A 30 -2.53 -4.72 8.79
N SER A 31 -2.37 -4.66 10.11
CA SER A 31 -2.46 -3.42 10.92
C SER A 31 -1.56 -2.27 10.45
N LYS A 32 -0.46 -2.54 9.74
CA LYS A 32 0.48 -1.50 9.27
C LYS A 32 -0.04 -0.78 8.03
N GLY A 33 -0.79 -1.47 7.16
CA GLY A 33 -1.45 -0.81 6.03
C GLY A 33 -2.57 0.14 6.45
N LYS A 34 -3.17 -0.02 7.64
CA LYS A 34 -4.10 0.98 8.20
C LYS A 34 -3.45 2.35 8.36
N TRP A 35 -2.18 2.39 8.77
CA TRP A 35 -1.45 3.65 8.88
C TRP A 35 -1.18 4.27 7.51
N LEU A 36 -0.83 3.45 6.51
CA LEU A 36 -0.65 3.91 5.15
C LEU A 36 -1.95 4.50 4.58
N LEU A 37 -3.09 3.84 4.80
CA LEU A 37 -4.40 4.34 4.40
C LEU A 37 -4.69 5.73 4.97
N LYS A 38 -4.41 5.95 6.27
CA LYS A 38 -4.59 7.27 6.89
C LYS A 38 -3.73 8.34 6.22
N THR A 39 -2.48 8.01 5.89
CA THR A 39 -1.57 8.96 5.21
C THR A 39 -2.01 9.25 3.78
N LEU A 40 -2.52 8.25 3.07
CA LEU A 40 -2.99 8.39 1.68
C LEU A 40 -4.32 9.14 1.58
N ALA A 41 -5.24 8.95 2.54
CA ALA A 41 -6.52 9.64 2.59
C ALA A 41 -6.37 11.18 2.66
N HIS A 42 -5.26 11.66 3.24
CA HIS A 42 -4.94 13.10 3.28
C HIS A 42 -4.35 13.65 1.98
N LYS A 43 -3.86 12.79 1.08
CA LYS A 43 -3.13 13.20 -0.14
C LYS A 43 -3.89 12.93 -1.45
N SER A 44 -4.87 12.03 -1.42
CA SER A 44 -5.68 11.68 -2.59
C SER A 44 -6.97 10.99 -2.17
N GLU A 45 -8.07 11.23 -2.89
CA GLU A 45 -9.24 10.35 -2.87
C GLU A 45 -8.87 8.99 -3.47
N SER A 46 -8.25 8.12 -2.67
CA SER A 46 -7.98 6.75 -3.08
C SER A 46 -9.31 6.03 -3.30
N THR A 47 -9.65 5.74 -4.55
CA THR A 47 -10.83 4.93 -4.94
C THR A 47 -10.71 3.45 -4.56
N ALA A 48 -9.51 3.00 -4.13
CA ALA A 48 -9.26 1.63 -3.74
C ALA A 48 -10.06 1.20 -2.50
N LYS A 49 -10.52 -0.05 -2.50
CA LYS A 49 -11.21 -0.67 -1.36
C LYS A 49 -10.20 -1.33 -0.44
N TRP A 50 -10.16 -0.90 0.82
CA TRP A 50 -9.22 -1.42 1.80
C TRP A 50 -9.88 -2.44 2.71
N TRP A 51 -9.27 -3.62 2.82
CA TRP A 51 -9.66 -4.69 3.73
C TRP A 51 -8.49 -4.93 4.68
N TYR A 52 -8.71 -4.70 5.97
CA TYR A 52 -7.68 -4.92 6.97
C TYR A 52 -8.28 -5.33 8.29
N LYS A 53 -7.48 -6.04 9.07
CA LYS A 53 -7.76 -6.35 10.46
C LYS A 53 -6.46 -6.26 11.26
N SER A 54 -6.56 -5.62 12.42
CA SER A 54 -5.40 -5.36 13.26
C SER A 54 -4.83 -6.66 13.83
N GLY A 55 -3.52 -6.86 13.73
CA GLY A 55 -2.83 -8.03 14.28
C GLY A 55 -2.88 -9.28 13.40
N ASP A 56 -3.51 -9.23 12.24
CA ASP A 56 -3.62 -10.39 11.35
C ASP A 56 -2.26 -10.83 10.84
N THR A 57 -2.00 -12.13 10.95
CA THR A 57 -0.88 -12.81 10.31
C THR A 57 -1.21 -13.13 8.85
N CYS A 58 -0.20 -13.58 8.08
CA CYS A 58 -0.40 -14.16 6.76
C CYS A 58 -1.45 -15.28 6.78
N LYS A 59 -1.45 -16.12 7.83
CA LYS A 59 -2.39 -17.23 7.96
C LYS A 59 -3.83 -16.73 8.14
N ASP A 60 -4.01 -15.67 8.91
CA ASP A 60 -5.33 -15.07 9.14
C ASP A 60 -5.85 -14.38 7.88
N GLY A 61 -5.00 -13.62 7.20
CA GLY A 61 -5.35 -12.99 5.92
C GLY A 61 -5.71 -14.01 4.83
N TYR A 62 -5.01 -15.14 4.77
CA TYR A 62 -5.35 -16.23 3.85
C TYR A 62 -6.70 -16.88 4.18
N LYS A 63 -6.98 -17.16 5.47
CA LYS A 63 -8.28 -17.67 5.90
C LYS A 63 -9.40 -16.68 5.55
N TRP A 64 -9.18 -15.39 5.80
CA TRP A 64 -10.13 -14.35 5.46
C TRP A 64 -10.43 -14.32 3.96
N LEU A 65 -9.41 -14.41 3.10
CA LEU A 65 -9.58 -14.48 1.64
C LEU A 65 -10.44 -15.69 1.26
N LYS A 66 -10.13 -16.87 1.77
CA LYS A 66 -10.87 -18.09 1.43
C LYS A 66 -12.35 -17.97 1.78
N SER A 67 -12.67 -17.35 2.92
CA SER A 67 -14.06 -17.18 3.37
C SER A 67 -14.80 -16.02 2.72
N ASN A 68 -14.11 -14.95 2.31
CA ASN A 68 -14.77 -13.69 1.91
C ASN A 68 -14.57 -13.31 0.44
N PHE A 69 -13.58 -13.86 -0.26
CA PHE A 69 -13.19 -13.38 -1.58
C PHE A 69 -14.35 -13.45 -2.58
N LYS A 70 -15.07 -14.57 -2.63
CA LYS A 70 -16.22 -14.75 -3.54
C LYS A 70 -17.32 -13.70 -3.31
N SER A 71 -17.64 -13.40 -2.05
CA SER A 71 -18.67 -12.40 -1.74
C SER A 71 -18.21 -10.97 -2.05
N LYS A 72 -16.92 -10.68 -1.87
CA LYS A 72 -16.33 -9.37 -2.20
C LYS A 72 -16.27 -9.14 -3.71
N VAL A 73 -15.83 -10.13 -4.49
CA VAL A 73 -15.81 -10.06 -5.96
C VAL A 73 -17.24 -9.89 -6.48
N LYS A 74 -18.21 -10.65 -5.97
CA LYS A 74 -19.62 -10.48 -6.38
C LYS A 74 -20.15 -9.05 -6.13
N LYS A 75 -19.70 -8.37 -5.07
CA LYS A 75 -20.14 -7.01 -4.73
C LYS A 75 -19.42 -5.91 -5.52
N LEU A 76 -18.14 -6.12 -5.86
CA LEU A 76 -17.28 -5.10 -6.48
C LEU A 76 -17.08 -5.30 -7.98
N GLY A 77 -17.49 -6.44 -8.53
CA GLY A 77 -17.21 -6.83 -9.91
C GLY A 77 -15.77 -7.31 -10.10
N ASP A 78 -15.20 -7.00 -11.26
CA ASP A 78 -13.79 -7.33 -11.55
C ASP A 78 -12.87 -6.46 -10.68
N ILE A 79 -11.97 -7.11 -9.94
CA ILE A 79 -11.05 -6.43 -9.01
C ILE A 79 -9.59 -6.71 -9.33
N TRP A 80 -8.73 -5.75 -8.99
CA TRP A 80 -7.29 -5.99 -8.81
C TRP A 80 -7.01 -6.09 -7.32
N LEU A 81 -6.64 -7.29 -6.87
CA LEU A 81 -6.32 -7.54 -5.47
C LEU A 81 -4.81 -7.37 -5.22
N TYR A 82 -4.47 -6.39 -4.40
CA TYR A 82 -3.14 -6.19 -3.85
C TYR A 82 -3.09 -6.80 -2.45
N VAL A 83 -2.11 -7.66 -2.18
CA VAL A 83 -1.96 -8.35 -0.89
C VAL A 83 -0.69 -7.86 -0.19
N TRP A 84 -0.86 -7.26 0.98
CA TRP A 84 0.24 -6.80 1.83
C TRP A 84 0.09 -7.36 3.25
N LEU A 85 0.60 -8.56 3.45
CA LEU A 85 0.54 -9.28 4.73
C LEU A 85 1.95 -9.66 5.22
N GLY A 86 2.07 -9.99 6.50
CA GLY A 86 3.30 -10.55 7.09
C GLY A 86 4.13 -9.58 7.93
N THR A 87 3.81 -8.29 7.91
CA THR A 87 4.43 -7.30 8.80
C THR A 87 4.12 -7.63 10.27
N CYS A 88 2.89 -8.05 10.55
CA CYS A 88 2.49 -8.55 11.86
C CYS A 88 3.20 -9.87 12.25
N ASP A 89 3.42 -10.81 11.33
CA ASP A 89 4.21 -12.03 11.60
C ASP A 89 5.63 -11.69 12.06
N LEU A 90 6.29 -10.78 11.35
CA LEU A 90 7.66 -10.36 11.63
C LEU A 90 7.75 -9.63 12.98
N THR A 91 6.86 -8.65 13.20
CA THR A 91 6.91 -7.81 14.40
C THR A 91 6.45 -8.54 15.67
N THR A 92 5.54 -9.51 15.56
CA THR A 92 5.06 -10.29 16.71
C THR A 92 6.07 -11.38 17.09
N LYS A 93 6.64 -12.10 16.11
CA LYS A 93 7.64 -13.15 16.36
C LYS A 93 9.02 -12.60 16.75
N LYS A 94 9.42 -11.44 16.23
CA LYS A 94 10.73 -10.81 16.50
C LYS A 94 10.68 -9.60 17.43
N LYS A 95 9.63 -9.46 18.23
CA LYS A 95 9.38 -8.27 19.05
C LYS A 95 10.60 -7.87 19.91
N GLN A 96 11.32 -8.85 20.46
CA GLN A 96 12.53 -8.63 21.28
C GLN A 96 13.78 -8.24 20.45
N GLU A 97 14.03 -8.87 19.30
CA GLU A 97 15.18 -8.55 18.44
C GLU A 97 15.07 -7.14 17.84
N ILE A 98 13.86 -6.76 17.42
CA ILE A 98 13.57 -5.43 16.86
C ILE A 98 13.76 -4.37 17.95
N HIS A 99 13.32 -4.63 19.18
CA HIS A 99 13.54 -3.71 20.30
C HIS A 99 15.04 -3.53 20.60
N ARG A 100 15.80 -4.63 20.70
CA ARG A 100 17.24 -4.59 20.99
C ARG A 100 18.03 -3.79 19.96
N SER A 101 17.73 -3.96 18.68
CA SER A 101 18.40 -3.24 17.59
C SER A 101 18.05 -1.75 17.56
N TYR A 102 16.82 -1.37 17.93
CA TYR A 102 16.42 0.04 18.05
C TYR A 102 17.10 0.75 19.22
N SER A 103 17.24 0.09 20.37
CA SER A 103 17.95 0.62 21.54
C SER A 103 19.42 0.91 21.24
N ARG A 104 20.11 -0.01 20.55
CA ARG A 104 21.51 0.17 20.14
C ARG A 104 21.70 1.36 19.19
N ARG A 105 20.79 1.54 18.20
CA ARG A 105 20.82 2.71 17.30
C ARG A 105 20.60 4.04 18.01
N ARG A 106 19.74 4.08 19.03
CA ARG A 106 19.56 5.31 19.84
C ARG A 106 20.78 5.63 20.70
N GLN A 107 21.42 4.62 21.29
CA GLN A 107 22.68 4.82 22.01
C GLN A 107 23.79 5.30 21.08
N SER A 108 23.98 4.68 19.91
CA SER A 108 25.01 5.11 18.95
C SER A 108 24.79 6.54 18.43
N ASN A 109 23.53 6.94 18.19
CA ASN A 109 23.21 8.30 17.76
C ASN A 109 23.35 9.35 18.87
N ARG A 110 23.14 8.98 20.15
CA ARG A 110 23.44 9.85 21.29
C ARG A 110 24.96 10.06 21.44
N VAL A 111 25.75 9.01 21.24
CA VAL A 111 27.22 9.09 21.32
C VAL A 111 27.79 9.97 20.19
N ARG A 112 27.30 9.81 18.96
CA ARG A 112 27.75 10.66 17.82
C ARG A 112 27.45 12.15 17.99
N ARG A 113 26.41 12.54 18.73
CA ARG A 113 26.07 13.95 19.00
C ARG A 113 26.88 14.57 20.14
N ARG A 114 27.74 13.80 20.81
CA ARG A 114 28.61 14.26 21.91
C ARG A 114 30.08 14.35 21.55
N LEU A 115 30.45 13.97 20.32
CA LEU A 115 31.82 14.13 19.87
C LEU A 115 32.04 15.61 19.49
N PRO A 116 33.00 16.30 20.10
CA PRO A 116 33.35 17.65 19.68
C PRO A 116 33.79 17.60 18.21
N ARG A 117 33.37 18.59 17.42
CA ARG A 117 33.96 18.83 16.11
C ARG A 117 35.43 19.13 16.36
N LYS A 118 36.31 18.27 15.84
CA LYS A 118 37.73 18.61 15.71
C LYS A 118 37.80 19.62 14.57
N ASP A 119 38.11 20.86 14.94
CA ASP A 119 38.63 21.87 14.00
C ASP A 119 40.08 21.52 13.64
#